data_AF-A0A2V7TM19-F1
#
_entry.id   AF-A0A2V7TM19-F1
#
_cell.length_a   1.000
_cell.length_b   1.000
_cell.length_c   1.000
_cell.angle_alpha   90.00
_cell.angle_beta   90.00
_cell.angle_gamma   90.00
#
_symmetry.space_group_name_H-M   'P 1'
#
loop_
_entity.id
_entity.type
_entity.pdbx_description
1 polymer ?
#
loop_
_entity_poly.entity_id
_entity_poly.type
_entity_poly.pdbx_seq_one_letter_code
_entity_poly.pdbx_strand_id
1 'polypeptide(L)'
;MSKVATKTRMQALLDLGQSVWLDYLRRGMLSSGELQRLIDDGLRGMTSNPTIFEHAIGGSTDYDEALSRVAASTRTDREVFDLLAVEDVRTAAD
;
A
#
# COMPACT_ATOMS: atom_id res chain seq x y z
N MET A 1 15.08 -31.23 12.38
CA MET A 1 14.90 -30.10 13.32
C MET A 1 14.24 -28.98 12.55
N SER A 2 13.02 -28.59 12.92
CA SER A 2 12.33 -27.46 12.28
C SER A 2 13.00 -26.16 12.72
N LYS A 3 13.43 -25.33 11.77
CA LYS A 3 14.04 -24.03 12.03
C LYS A 3 12.92 -23.14 12.57
N VAL A 4 12.90 -22.87 13.87
CA VAL A 4 11.96 -21.90 14.45
C VAL A 4 12.19 -20.58 13.71
N ALA A 5 11.16 -20.06 13.05
CA ALA A 5 11.26 -18.79 12.36
C ALA A 5 11.64 -17.72 13.40
N THR A 6 12.79 -17.08 13.20
CA THR A 6 13.27 -16.04 14.10
C THR A 6 12.32 -14.87 14.04
N LYS A 7 11.80 -14.48 15.20
CA LYS A 7 10.90 -13.34 15.37
C LYS A 7 11.49 -12.05 14.79
N THR A 8 10.71 -11.30 14.04
CA THR A 8 11.15 -10.01 13.48
C THR A 8 11.20 -8.92 14.56
N ARG A 9 11.86 -7.79 14.26
CA ARG A 9 11.87 -6.63 15.16
C ARG A 9 10.49 -5.99 15.33
N MET A 10 9.66 -5.99 14.28
CA MET A 10 8.30 -5.45 14.37
C MET A 10 7.42 -6.31 15.28
N GLN A 11 7.52 -7.64 15.17
CA GLN A 11 6.85 -8.55 16.09
C GLN A 11 7.38 -8.39 17.54
N ALA A 12 8.68 -8.12 17.72
CA ALA A 12 9.23 -7.84 19.05
C ALA A 12 8.67 -6.55 19.68
N LEU A 13 8.48 -5.50 18.88
CA LEU A 13 7.82 -4.26 19.32
C LEU A 13 6.34 -4.49 19.68
N LEU A 14 5.66 -5.37 18.93
CA LEU A 14 4.26 -5.71 19.19
C LEU A 14 4.07 -6.36 20.57
N ASP A 15 4.98 -7.24 21.01
CA ASP A 15 4.93 -7.83 22.36
C ASP A 15 5.10 -6.78 23.47
N LEU A 16 5.75 -5.67 23.17
CA LEU A 16 5.89 -4.53 24.08
C LEU A 16 4.69 -3.57 24.01
N GLY A 17 3.67 -3.89 23.20
CA GLY A 17 2.46 -3.07 23.03
C GLY A 17 2.59 -1.96 21.99
N GLN A 18 3.69 -1.89 21.22
CA GLN A 18 3.89 -0.88 20.18
C GLN A 18 3.50 -1.43 18.80
N SER A 19 2.57 -0.74 18.13
CA SER A 19 2.21 -1.04 16.74
C SER A 19 3.08 -0.26 15.77
N VAL A 20 3.68 -0.94 14.79
CA VAL A 20 4.46 -0.33 13.70
C VAL A 20 3.54 -0.06 12.51
N TRP A 21 3.61 1.16 11.98
CA TRP A 21 2.85 1.61 10.82
C TRP A 21 3.81 2.00 9.69
N LEU A 22 3.42 1.74 8.45
CA LEU A 22 4.18 2.05 7.26
C LEU A 22 3.67 3.37 6.65
N ASP A 23 4.54 4.38 6.55
CA ASP A 23 4.21 5.65 5.90
C ASP A 23 4.48 5.62 4.40
N TYR A 24 3.81 4.68 3.72
CA TYR A 24 3.96 4.46 2.29
C TYR A 24 2.78 3.64 1.74
N LEU A 25 2.34 3.99 0.54
CA LEU A 25 1.31 3.25 -0.19
C LEU A 25 1.58 3.37 -1.69
N ARG A 26 1.64 2.24 -2.39
CA ARG A 26 1.64 2.17 -3.86
C ARG A 26 0.87 0.95 -4.34
N ARG A 27 0.30 1.00 -5.54
CA ARG A 27 -0.50 -0.10 -6.08
C ARG A 27 0.30 -1.40 -6.26
N GLY A 28 1.58 -1.33 -6.63
CA GLY A 28 2.43 -2.50 -6.82
C GLY A 28 2.66 -3.35 -5.57
N MET A 29 2.69 -2.74 -4.37
CA MET A 29 2.86 -3.52 -3.12
C MET A 29 1.59 -4.29 -2.74
N LEU A 30 0.42 -3.82 -3.19
CA LEU A 30 -0.87 -4.48 -2.98
C LEU A 30 -0.99 -5.70 -3.89
N SER A 31 -0.65 -5.56 -5.17
CA SER A 31 -0.79 -6.63 -6.16
C SER A 31 0.32 -7.69 -6.11
N SER A 32 1.51 -7.34 -5.62
CA SER A 32 2.67 -8.27 -5.55
C SER A 32 2.73 -9.13 -4.28
N GLY A 33 1.77 -8.96 -3.37
CA GLY A 33 1.76 -9.60 -2.05
C GLY A 33 2.84 -9.08 -1.09
N GLU A 34 3.49 -7.96 -1.41
CA GLU A 34 4.47 -7.32 -0.53
C GLU A 34 3.82 -6.85 0.78
N LEU A 35 2.65 -6.23 0.70
CA LEU A 35 1.92 -5.81 1.90
C LEU A 35 1.63 -7.00 2.83
N GLN A 36 1.18 -8.14 2.29
CA GLN A 36 0.92 -9.35 3.09
C GLN A 36 2.19 -9.84 3.80
N ARG A 37 3.34 -9.88 3.11
CA ARG A 37 4.61 -10.25 3.73
C ARG A 37 4.99 -9.32 4.88
N LEU A 38 4.77 -8.01 4.73
CA LEU A 38 5.03 -7.04 5.80
C LEU A 38 4.09 -7.24 7.01
N ILE A 39 2.82 -7.57 6.75
CA ILE A 39 1.83 -7.90 7.80
C ILE A 39 2.26 -9.16 8.57
N ASP A 40 2.67 -10.21 7.85
CA ASP A 40 3.19 -11.46 8.44
C ASP A 40 4.44 -11.18 9.30
N ASP A 41 5.29 -10.27 8.84
CA ASP A 41 6.46 -9.77 9.57
C ASP A 41 6.12 -8.84 10.73
N GLY A 42 4.85 -8.47 10.95
CA GLY A 42 4.38 -7.73 12.12
C GLY A 42 3.98 -6.27 11.89
N LEU A 43 3.83 -5.83 10.65
CA LEU A 43 3.20 -4.54 10.34
C LEU A 43 1.74 -4.51 10.83
N ARG A 44 1.28 -3.35 11.33
CA ARG A 44 -0.05 -3.20 11.94
C ARG A 44 -0.88 -2.03 11.40
N GLY A 45 -0.33 -1.27 10.48
CA GLY A 45 -1.07 -0.22 9.80
C GLY A 45 -0.22 0.43 8.72
N MET A 46 -0.85 1.28 7.93
CA MET A 46 -0.17 2.11 6.95
C MET A 46 -0.89 3.44 6.78
N THR A 47 -0.17 4.43 6.28
CA THR A 47 -0.69 5.76 5.98
C THR A 47 -0.44 6.13 4.53
N SER A 48 -1.32 6.99 4.01
CA SER A 48 -1.08 7.74 2.79
C SER A 48 -1.27 9.23 3.06
N ASN A 49 -0.77 10.04 2.14
CA ASN A 49 -0.97 11.48 2.09
C ASN A 49 -0.86 11.92 0.62
N PRO A 50 -1.19 13.16 0.26
CA PRO A 50 -1.13 13.62 -1.13
C PRO A 50 0.24 13.43 -1.80
N THR A 51 1.34 13.66 -1.08
CA THR A 51 2.71 13.48 -1.61
C THR A 51 3.04 12.01 -1.88
N ILE A 52 2.60 11.09 -1.04
CA ILE A 52 2.75 9.64 -1.28
C ILE A 52 2.04 9.24 -2.57
N PHE A 53 0.80 9.71 -2.79
CA PHE A 53 0.09 9.40 -4.04
C PHE A 53 0.72 10.05 -5.27
N GLU A 54 1.19 11.29 -5.16
CA GLU A 54 1.93 11.97 -6.24
C GLU A 54 3.12 11.12 -6.69
N HIS A 55 3.95 10.67 -5.74
CA HIS A 55 5.10 9.83 -6.04
C HIS A 55 4.72 8.44 -6.54
N ALA A 56 3.66 7.82 -6.00
CA ALA A 56 3.23 6.50 -6.44
C ALA A 56 2.69 6.54 -7.88
N ILE A 57 1.81 7.50 -8.18
CA ILE A 57 1.14 7.63 -9.49
C ILE A 57 2.11 8.16 -10.54
N GLY A 58 2.88 9.21 -10.24
CA GLY A 58 3.80 9.84 -11.20
C GLY A 58 5.18 9.18 -11.31
N GLY A 59 5.60 8.41 -10.30
CA GLY A 59 6.94 7.82 -10.20
C GLY A 59 7.00 6.32 -10.52
N SER A 60 5.92 5.71 -10.96
CA SER A 60 5.86 4.28 -11.28
C SER A 60 4.96 3.99 -12.47
N THR A 61 5.03 2.77 -13.00
CA THR A 61 4.10 2.25 -14.02
C THR A 61 2.92 1.50 -13.42
N ASP A 62 2.76 1.52 -12.08
CA ASP A 62 1.75 0.70 -11.39
C ASP A 62 0.31 1.11 -11.78
N TYR A 63 0.14 2.33 -12.30
CA TYR A 63 -1.16 2.93 -12.60
C TYR A 63 -1.46 3.02 -14.10
N ASP A 64 -0.53 2.65 -14.99
CA ASP A 64 -0.65 2.84 -16.44
C ASP A 64 -1.93 2.19 -17.00
N GLU A 65 -2.23 0.97 -16.56
CA GLU A 65 -3.42 0.24 -17.00
C GLU A 65 -4.71 0.93 -16.52
N ALA A 66 -4.72 1.40 -15.26
CA ALA A 66 -5.88 2.08 -14.68
C ALA A 66 -6.13 3.44 -15.34
N LEU A 67 -5.06 4.19 -15.57
CA LEU A 67 -5.09 5.46 -16.30
C LEU A 67 -5.56 5.27 -17.75
N SER A 68 -5.08 4.21 -18.42
CA SER A 68 -5.51 3.88 -19.79
C SER A 68 -7.02 3.60 -19.87
N ARG A 69 -7.62 2.96 -18.86
CA ARG A 69 -9.07 2.70 -18.79
C ARG A 69 -9.91 3.96 -18.64
N VAL A 70 -9.37 5.01 -18.02
CA VAL A 70 -10.09 6.28 -17.79
C VAL A 70 -9.69 7.39 -18.76
N ALA A 71 -8.66 7.18 -19.59
CA ALA A 71 -8.15 8.19 -20.51
C ALA A 71 -9.20 8.71 -21.51
N ALA A 72 -10.12 7.85 -21.97
CA ALA A 72 -11.19 8.24 -22.90
C ALA A 72 -12.44 8.82 -22.21
N SER A 73 -12.37 9.06 -20.91
CA SER A 73 -13.53 9.49 -20.13
C SER A 73 -13.64 11.01 -19.98
N THR A 74 -14.83 11.50 -19.61
CA THR A 74 -15.05 12.92 -19.28
C THR A 74 -14.73 13.27 -17.82
N ARG A 75 -13.97 12.41 -17.13
CA ARG A 75 -13.61 12.62 -15.72
C ARG A 75 -12.57 13.75 -15.63
N THR A 76 -12.66 14.54 -14.57
CA THR A 76 -11.64 15.51 -14.20
C THR A 76 -10.44 14.81 -13.55
N ASP A 77 -9.27 15.45 -13.53
CA ASP A 77 -8.07 14.93 -12.87
C ASP A 77 -8.33 14.58 -11.39
N ARG A 78 -9.17 15.38 -10.72
CA ARG A 78 -9.57 15.14 -9.32
C ARG A 78 -10.38 13.87 -9.16
N GLU A 79 -11.34 13.63 -10.06
CA GLU A 79 -12.15 12.41 -10.06
C GLU A 79 -11.33 11.17 -10.38
N VAL A 80 -10.36 11.29 -11.31
CA VAL A 80 -9.41 10.20 -11.61
C VAL A 80 -8.56 9.90 -10.38
N PHE A 81 -7.98 10.91 -9.74
CA PHE A 81 -7.21 10.73 -8.51
C PHE A 81 -8.05 10.06 -7.42
N ASP A 82 -9.26 10.55 -7.16
CA ASP A 82 -10.11 10.01 -6.10
C ASP A 82 -10.47 8.55 -6.36
N LEU A 83 -10.74 8.20 -7.62
CA LEU A 83 -10.99 6.82 -8.02
C LEU A 83 -9.79 5.91 -7.69
N LEU A 84 -8.58 6.32 -8.08
CA LEU A 84 -7.35 5.54 -7.85
C LEU A 84 -7.03 5.43 -6.35
N ALA A 85 -7.08 6.55 -5.64
CA ALA A 85 -6.75 6.62 -4.22
C ALA A 85 -7.72 5.80 -3.36
N VAL A 86 -9.03 5.88 -3.65
CA VAL A 86 -10.06 5.10 -2.92
C VAL A 86 -9.91 3.62 -3.20
N GLU A 87 -9.61 3.23 -4.45
CA GLU A 87 -9.36 1.83 -4.81
C GLU A 87 -8.17 1.25 -4.02
N ASP A 88 -7.06 2.00 -3.94
CA ASP A 88 -5.88 1.52 -3.23
C ASP A 88 -6.08 1.48 -1.71
N VAL A 89 -6.72 2.50 -1.12
CA VAL A 89 -7.03 2.53 0.32
C VAL A 89 -7.99 1.42 0.70
N ARG A 90 -8.99 1.11 -0.14
CA ARG A 90 -9.89 -0.02 0.10
C ARG A 90 -9.13 -1.34 0.02
N THR A 91 -8.32 -1.54 -1.02
CA THR A 91 -7.53 -2.76 -1.21
C THR A 91 -6.53 -2.98 -0.08
N ALA A 92 -5.99 -1.91 0.51
CA ALA A 92 -5.13 -1.99 1.69
C ALA A 92 -5.88 -2.28 3.00
N ALA A 93 -7.19 -1.99 3.06
CA ALA A 93 -8.04 -2.18 4.23
C ALA A 93 -8.74 -3.55 4.26
N ASP A 94 -8.87 -4.21 3.11
CA ASP A 94 -9.39 -5.57 2.93
C ASP A 94 -8.34 -6.63 3.35
#